data_AF-A0A8B2I0E0-F1
#
_entry.id   AF-A0A8B2I0E0-F1
#
_cell.length_a   1.000
_cell.length_b   1.000
_cell.length_c   1.000
_cell.angle_alpha   90.00
_cell.angle_beta   90.00
_cell.angle_gamma   90.00
#
_symmetry.space_group_name_H-M   'P 1'
#
loop_
_entity.id
_entity.type
_entity.pdbx_description
1 polymer ?
#
loop_
_entity_poly.entity_id
_entity_poly.type
_entity_poly.pdbx_seq_one_letter_code
_entity_poly.pdbx_strand_id
1 'polypeptide(L)'
;MVRDSKKKEDRPKESEFKKFLKKRAPVYLGVITLVIVFIVPELTKGDLQSSFPEDLSEQEKQALDKIMSYRGPNGKGLSVLDAISNKIAEEYPNEKIYDNKKTNVDVTITNTDVDEFQVILDFKSYKGELNYDWSVNVETSDISGNNQNGKHIIDLVDFYD
;
A
#
# COMPACT_ATOMS: atom_id res chain seq x y z
N MET A 1 -12.93 72.85 -3.86
CA MET A 1 -12.83 71.79 -4.90
C MET A 1 -12.11 70.60 -4.29
N VAL A 2 -12.83 69.57 -3.89
CA VAL A 2 -12.26 68.30 -3.41
C VAL A 2 -12.19 67.36 -4.60
N ARG A 3 -10.99 66.89 -4.96
CA ARG A 3 -10.82 65.85 -5.98
C ARG A 3 -10.97 64.51 -5.27
N ASP A 4 -12.09 63.83 -5.53
CA ASP A 4 -12.31 62.43 -5.16
C ASP A 4 -11.31 61.52 -5.89
N SER A 5 -10.29 61.06 -5.18
CA SER A 5 -9.41 60.00 -5.67
C SER A 5 -10.06 58.65 -5.37
N LYS A 6 -10.73 58.08 -6.38
CA LYS A 6 -11.20 56.68 -6.35
C LYS A 6 -10.00 55.76 -6.08
N LYS A 7 -9.90 55.29 -4.83
CA LYS A 7 -9.01 54.22 -4.39
C LYS A 7 -9.43 52.95 -5.16
N LYS A 8 -8.69 52.59 -6.22
CA LYS A 8 -8.85 51.29 -6.86
C LYS A 8 -8.41 50.26 -5.82
N GLU A 9 -9.34 49.43 -5.37
CA GLU A 9 -9.03 48.21 -4.60
C GLU A 9 -8.06 47.36 -5.42
N ASP A 10 -6.81 47.28 -4.96
CA ASP A 10 -5.82 46.32 -5.43
C ASP A 10 -6.31 44.91 -5.08
N ARG A 11 -7.13 44.33 -5.94
CA ARG A 11 -7.36 42.87 -5.90
C ARG A 11 -6.00 42.21 -6.09
N PRO A 12 -5.58 41.29 -5.20
CA PRO A 12 -4.28 40.65 -5.32
C PRO A 12 -4.15 40.03 -6.71
N LYS A 13 -3.11 40.41 -7.46
CA LYS A 13 -2.82 39.85 -8.79
C LYS A 13 -2.65 38.35 -8.63
N GLU A 14 -3.63 37.60 -9.12
CA GLU A 14 -3.57 36.15 -9.18
C GLU A 14 -2.32 35.74 -9.96
N SER A 15 -1.46 34.91 -9.34
CA SER A 15 -0.17 34.54 -9.93
C SER A 15 -0.36 33.86 -11.28
N GLU A 16 0.54 34.11 -12.22
CA GLU A 16 0.49 33.50 -13.56
C GLU A 16 0.44 31.97 -13.48
N PHE A 17 1.07 31.40 -12.44
CA PHE A 17 1.01 29.98 -12.13
C PHE A 17 -0.40 29.50 -11.77
N LYS A 18 -1.16 30.23 -10.95
CA LYS A 18 -2.56 29.89 -10.62
C LYS A 18 -3.46 29.95 -11.86
N LYS A 19 -3.28 30.95 -12.72
CA LYS A 19 -4.02 31.05 -14.00
C LYS A 19 -3.69 29.91 -14.95
N PHE A 20 -2.42 29.50 -15.00
CA PHE A 20 -1.95 28.37 -15.79
C PHE A 20 -2.51 27.04 -15.30
N LEU A 21 -2.46 26.79 -13.98
CA LEU A 21 -3.07 25.61 -13.35
C LEU A 21 -4.57 25.52 -13.63
N LYS A 22 -5.30 26.64 -13.48
CA LYS A 22 -6.76 26.68 -13.72
C LYS A 22 -7.13 26.42 -15.18
N LYS A 23 -6.34 26.92 -16.14
CA LYS A 23 -6.57 26.74 -17.58
C LYS A 23 -6.43 25.28 -18.03
N ARG A 24 -5.58 24.50 -17.37
CA ARG A 24 -5.33 23.09 -17.66
C ARG A 24 -5.78 22.18 -16.52
N ALA A 25 -6.60 22.69 -15.61
CA ALA A 25 -7.07 21.95 -14.44
C ALA A 25 -7.65 20.56 -14.79
N PRO A 26 -8.41 20.39 -15.90
CA PRO A 26 -8.88 19.06 -16.29
C PRO A 26 -7.75 18.07 -16.62
N VAL A 27 -6.69 18.54 -17.30
CA VAL A 27 -5.54 17.69 -17.66
C VAL A 27 -4.72 17.34 -16.43
N TYR A 28 -4.47 18.32 -15.54
CA TYR A 28 -3.75 18.05 -14.29
C TYR A 28 -4.51 17.09 -13.39
N LEU A 29 -5.84 17.21 -13.30
CA LEU A 29 -6.66 16.28 -12.54
C LEU A 29 -6.53 14.85 -13.08
N GLY A 30 -6.62 14.68 -14.41
CA GLY A 30 -6.43 13.36 -15.04
C GLY A 30 -5.04 12.75 -14.77
N VAL A 31 -3.97 13.56 -14.84
CA VAL A 31 -2.61 13.10 -14.53
C VAL A 31 -2.48 12.72 -13.05
N ILE A 32 -3.02 13.53 -12.13
CA ILE A 32 -3.00 13.23 -10.69
C ILE A 32 -3.73 11.92 -10.40
N THR A 33 -4.91 11.71 -10.99
CA THR A 33 -5.64 10.44 -10.84
C THR A 33 -4.81 9.25 -11.32
N LEU A 34 -4.11 9.39 -12.45
CA LEU A 34 -3.26 8.32 -12.99
C LEU A 34 -2.08 8.00 -12.05
N VAL A 35 -1.44 9.03 -11.46
CA VAL A 35 -0.38 8.84 -10.46
C VAL A 35 -0.91 8.08 -9.23
N ILE A 36 -2.09 8.44 -8.74
CA ILE A 36 -2.69 7.79 -7.56
C ILE A 36 -3.01 6.33 -7.84
N VAL A 37 -3.55 6.01 -9.01
CA VAL A 37 -3.99 4.64 -9.35
C VAL A 37 -2.82 3.72 -9.69
N PHE A 38 -1.78 4.21 -10.36
CA PHE A 38 -0.71 3.34 -10.88
C PHE A 38 0.62 3.48 -10.15
N ILE A 39 0.97 4.67 -9.66
CA ILE A 39 2.31 4.91 -9.08
C ILE A 39 2.30 4.69 -7.58
N VAL A 40 1.29 5.19 -6.86
CA VAL A 40 1.23 5.06 -5.38
C VAL A 40 1.23 3.59 -4.93
N PRO A 41 0.45 2.67 -5.54
CA PRO A 41 0.49 1.27 -5.14
C PRO A 41 1.85 0.61 -5.38
N GLU A 42 2.51 0.91 -6.49
CA GLU A 42 3.84 0.35 -6.81
C GLU A 42 4.92 0.85 -5.83
N LEU A 43 4.87 2.12 -5.43
CA LEU A 43 5.78 2.66 -4.42
C LEU A 43 5.52 2.01 -3.05
N THR A 44 4.25 1.89 -2.68
CA THR A 44 3.82 1.26 -1.42
C THR A 44 4.28 -0.19 -1.36
N LYS A 45 4.21 -0.92 -2.48
CA LYS A 45 4.72 -2.28 -2.62
C LYS A 45 6.23 -2.36 -2.43
N GLY A 46 6.99 -1.48 -3.07
CA GLY A 46 8.43 -1.42 -2.93
C GLY A 46 8.87 -1.15 -1.48
N ASP A 47 8.20 -0.20 -0.82
CA ASP A 47 8.47 0.13 0.58
C ASP A 47 8.08 -1.01 1.53
N LEU A 48 6.94 -1.68 1.28
CA LEU A 48 6.50 -2.85 2.04
C LEU A 48 7.54 -3.98 1.96
N GLN A 49 7.95 -4.35 0.74
CA GLN A 49 8.92 -5.41 0.51
C GLN A 49 10.28 -5.08 1.11
N SER A 50 10.71 -3.82 1.04
CA SER A 50 11.96 -3.36 1.65
C SER A 50 11.95 -3.41 3.18
N SER A 51 10.77 -3.58 3.80
CA SER A 51 10.63 -3.68 5.26
C SER A 51 10.74 -5.12 5.77
N PHE A 52 10.86 -6.11 4.88
CA PHE A 52 10.97 -7.51 5.28
C PHE A 52 12.35 -7.82 5.87
N PRO A 53 12.44 -8.70 6.87
CA PRO A 53 13.71 -9.05 7.50
C PRO A 53 14.64 -9.80 6.53
N GLU A 54 15.92 -9.42 6.51
CA GLU A 54 16.93 -10.04 5.66
C GLU A 54 17.55 -11.31 6.30
N ASP A 55 17.48 -11.41 7.64
CA ASP A 55 18.11 -12.41 8.49
C ASP A 55 17.27 -13.68 8.72
N LEU A 56 16.33 -13.95 7.82
CA LEU A 56 15.53 -15.18 7.80
C LEU A 56 16.36 -16.40 7.35
N SER A 57 16.07 -17.56 7.92
CA SER A 57 16.55 -18.86 7.45
C SER A 57 15.95 -19.20 6.07
N GLU A 58 16.53 -20.18 5.37
CA GLU A 58 16.08 -20.60 4.03
C GLU A 58 14.59 -21.01 4.02
N GLN A 59 14.14 -21.76 5.03
CA GLN A 59 12.74 -22.21 5.09
C GLN A 59 11.78 -21.06 5.43
N GLU A 60 12.20 -20.13 6.29
CA GLU A 60 11.41 -18.92 6.60
C GLU A 60 11.30 -18.01 5.38
N LYS A 61 12.40 -17.83 4.61
CA LYS A 61 12.38 -17.11 3.33
C LYS A 61 11.44 -17.78 2.34
N GLN A 62 11.52 -19.10 2.22
CA GLN A 62 10.62 -19.86 1.36
C GLN A 62 9.16 -19.66 1.77
N ALA A 63 8.83 -19.72 3.07
CA ALA A 63 7.47 -19.48 3.56
C ALA A 63 6.97 -18.07 3.23
N LEU A 64 7.80 -17.05 3.48
CA LEU A 64 7.50 -15.65 3.18
C LEU A 64 7.28 -15.42 1.68
N ASP A 65 8.19 -15.92 0.85
CA ASP A 65 8.09 -15.80 -0.60
C ASP A 65 6.84 -16.51 -1.12
N LYS A 66 6.49 -17.66 -0.55
CA LYS A 66 5.29 -18.42 -0.92
C LYS A 66 4.02 -17.63 -0.67
N ILE A 67 3.85 -17.07 0.53
CA ILE A 67 2.67 -16.26 0.84
C ILE A 67 2.65 -14.98 0.01
N MET A 68 3.76 -14.24 -0.07
CA MET A 68 3.79 -12.94 -0.75
C MET A 68 3.60 -13.06 -2.27
N SER A 69 4.03 -14.17 -2.86
CA SER A 69 3.86 -14.45 -4.29
C SER A 69 2.56 -15.17 -4.65
N TYR A 70 1.77 -15.63 -3.67
CA TYR A 70 0.50 -16.33 -3.93
C TYR A 70 -0.47 -15.44 -4.71
N ARG A 71 -1.01 -15.96 -5.82
CA ARG A 71 -1.89 -15.23 -6.77
C ARG A 71 -3.23 -15.91 -7.01
N GLY A 72 -3.68 -16.73 -6.07
CA GLY A 72 -4.89 -17.53 -6.20
C GLY A 72 -4.65 -18.89 -6.87
N PRO A 73 -5.68 -19.74 -6.94
CA PRO A 73 -5.55 -21.15 -7.34
C PRO A 73 -5.06 -21.39 -8.78
N ASN A 74 -5.40 -20.49 -9.71
CA ASN A 74 -5.00 -20.50 -11.12
C ASN A 74 -3.73 -19.68 -11.39
N GLY A 75 -3.24 -18.93 -10.39
CA GLY A 75 -1.96 -18.21 -10.42
C GLY A 75 -1.91 -17.00 -11.37
N LYS A 76 -3.05 -16.43 -11.76
CA LYS A 76 -3.16 -15.33 -12.74
C LYS A 76 -3.61 -14.02 -12.10
N GLY A 77 -4.10 -14.06 -10.88
CA GLY A 77 -4.64 -12.91 -10.17
C GLY A 77 -3.60 -11.93 -9.60
N LEU A 78 -4.14 -11.07 -8.74
CA LEU A 78 -3.39 -10.17 -7.86
C LEU A 78 -2.58 -11.00 -6.86
N SER A 79 -1.32 -10.65 -6.59
CA SER A 79 -0.60 -11.36 -5.51
C SER A 79 -1.03 -10.88 -4.12
N VAL A 80 -0.78 -11.66 -3.07
CA VAL A 80 -0.98 -11.23 -1.68
C VAL A 80 -0.19 -9.95 -1.38
N LEU A 81 1.07 -9.86 -1.85
CA LEU A 81 1.86 -8.65 -1.70
C LEU A 81 1.19 -7.44 -2.37
N ASP A 82 0.67 -7.62 -3.59
CA ASP A 82 -0.06 -6.56 -4.30
C ASP A 82 -1.35 -6.19 -3.56
N ALA A 83 -2.08 -7.17 -3.02
CA ALA A 83 -3.33 -6.95 -2.29
C ALA A 83 -3.12 -6.13 -1.01
N ILE A 84 -2.10 -6.45 -0.22
CA ILE A 84 -1.74 -5.69 0.99
C ILE A 84 -1.27 -4.28 0.60
N SER A 85 -0.45 -4.17 -0.44
CA SER A 85 0.05 -2.88 -0.92
C SER A 85 -1.10 -1.98 -1.39
N ASN A 86 -2.05 -2.53 -2.16
CA ASN A 86 -3.25 -1.81 -2.57
C ASN A 86 -4.09 -1.40 -1.36
N LYS A 87 -4.28 -2.30 -0.39
CA LYS A 87 -5.03 -2.02 0.83
C LYS A 87 -4.42 -0.85 1.62
N ILE A 88 -3.11 -0.81 1.76
CA ILE A 88 -2.39 0.30 2.42
C ILE A 88 -2.54 1.58 1.59
N ALA A 89 -2.34 1.52 0.27
CA ALA A 89 -2.49 2.70 -0.60
C ALA A 89 -3.91 3.30 -0.56
N GLU A 90 -4.93 2.44 -0.43
CA GLU A 90 -6.34 2.84 -0.29
C GLU A 90 -6.65 3.50 1.07
N GLU A 91 -6.06 3.01 2.16
CA GLU A 91 -6.25 3.57 3.50
C GLU A 91 -5.50 4.89 3.71
N TYR A 92 -4.37 5.08 3.01
CA TYR A 92 -3.52 6.26 3.11
C TYR A 92 -3.37 6.94 1.73
N PRO A 93 -4.48 7.38 1.11
CA PRO A 93 -4.44 7.90 -0.25
C PRO A 93 -3.67 9.22 -0.29
N ASN A 94 -2.75 9.34 -1.26
CA ASN A 94 -1.88 10.50 -1.47
C ASN A 94 -0.83 10.74 -0.37
N GLU A 95 -0.53 9.73 0.44
CA GLU A 95 0.49 9.83 1.47
C GLU A 95 1.67 8.92 1.17
N LYS A 96 2.88 9.41 1.43
CA LYS A 96 4.07 8.55 1.51
C LYS A 96 4.14 7.97 2.90
N ILE A 97 3.31 6.97 3.17
CA ILE A 97 3.08 6.50 4.54
C ILE A 97 4.37 5.97 5.20
N TYR A 98 5.27 5.36 4.43
CA TYR A 98 6.55 4.83 4.91
C TYR A 98 7.60 5.90 5.24
N ASP A 99 7.47 7.13 4.73
CA ASP A 99 8.36 8.25 5.13
C ASP A 99 8.09 8.71 6.58
N ASN A 100 6.96 8.29 7.16
CA ASN A 100 6.58 8.67 8.52
C ASN A 100 7.28 7.77 9.55
N LYS A 101 7.97 8.37 10.52
CA LYS A 101 8.68 7.68 11.60
C LYS A 101 7.81 6.78 12.49
N LYS A 102 6.50 6.98 12.48
CA LYS A 102 5.54 6.14 13.21
C LYS A 102 5.03 4.96 12.39
N THR A 103 5.42 4.89 11.11
CA THR A 103 5.10 3.77 10.25
C THR A 103 6.19 2.73 10.39
N ASN A 104 5.82 1.50 10.70
CA ASN A 104 6.71 0.36 10.75
C ASN A 104 6.00 -0.89 10.25
N VAL A 105 6.77 -1.80 9.67
CA VAL A 105 6.29 -3.13 9.28
C VAL A 105 7.13 -4.15 10.02
N ASP A 106 6.47 -4.99 10.80
CA ASP A 106 7.10 -6.11 11.47
C ASP A 106 6.60 -7.39 10.81
N VAL A 107 7.51 -8.25 10.34
CA VAL A 107 7.18 -9.59 9.84
C VAL A 107 7.79 -10.62 10.79
N THR A 108 6.95 -11.48 11.34
CA THR A 108 7.36 -12.59 12.21
C THR A 108 7.00 -13.90 11.54
N ILE A 109 7.96 -14.81 11.49
CA ILE A 109 7.77 -16.15 10.92
C ILE A 109 8.09 -17.16 12.01
N THR A 110 7.18 -18.08 12.25
CA THR A 110 7.37 -19.14 13.26
C THR A 110 7.06 -20.49 12.64
N ASN A 111 8.00 -21.42 12.76
CA ASN A 111 7.76 -22.82 12.41
C ASN A 111 6.75 -23.42 13.41
N THR A 112 5.62 -23.93 12.91
CA THR A 112 4.56 -24.55 13.70
C THR A 112 4.57 -26.08 13.56
N ASP A 113 5.05 -26.60 12.43
CA ASP A 113 5.27 -28.02 12.17
C ASP A 113 6.40 -28.22 11.12
N VAL A 114 6.72 -29.46 10.77
CA VAL A 114 7.83 -29.82 9.85
C VAL A 114 7.83 -28.98 8.58
N ASP A 115 6.67 -28.83 7.94
CA ASP A 115 6.50 -28.09 6.68
C ASP A 115 5.51 -26.92 6.80
N GLU A 116 5.10 -26.57 8.03
CA GLU A 116 4.08 -25.53 8.28
C GLU A 116 4.70 -24.35 9.04
N PHE A 117 4.50 -23.16 8.49
CA PHE A 117 5.00 -21.91 9.03
C PHE A 117 3.85 -20.94 9.20
N GLN A 118 3.80 -20.30 10.35
CA GLN A 118 2.94 -19.15 10.59
C GLN A 118 3.69 -17.88 10.19
N VAL A 119 3.08 -17.06 9.33
CA VAL A 119 3.62 -15.77 8.89
C VAL A 119 2.68 -14.67 9.38
N ILE A 120 3.20 -13.79 10.22
CA ILE A 120 2.49 -12.64 10.77
C ILE A 120 3.11 -11.37 10.19
N LEU A 121 2.27 -10.52 9.59
CA LEU A 121 2.66 -9.19 9.13
C LEU A 121 1.87 -8.13 9.89
N ASP A 122 2.59 -7.30 10.63
CA ASP A 122 2.06 -6.16 11.36
C ASP A 122 2.48 -4.86 10.69
N PHE A 123 1.55 -4.23 9.99
CA PHE A 123 1.71 -2.85 9.52
C PHE A 123 1.16 -1.90 10.58
N LYS A 124 2.03 -1.11 11.20
CA LYS A 124 1.64 -0.11 12.21
C LYS A 124 1.86 1.27 11.63
N SER A 125 0.87 2.15 11.73
CA SER A 125 0.97 3.54 11.28
C SER A 125 0.48 4.50 12.38
N TYR A 126 0.52 5.79 12.07
CA TYR A 126 -0.01 6.81 12.98
C TYR A 126 -1.55 6.87 13.03
N LYS A 127 -2.28 6.22 12.11
CA LYS A 127 -3.76 6.19 12.08
C LYS A 127 -4.35 4.86 12.55
N GLY A 128 -3.59 3.78 12.52
CA GLY A 128 -4.08 2.45 12.85
C GLY A 128 -3.06 1.36 12.55
N GLU A 129 -3.49 0.13 12.76
CA GLU A 129 -2.67 -1.07 12.60
C GLU A 129 -3.43 -2.08 11.73
N LEU A 130 -2.72 -2.71 10.81
CA LEU A 130 -3.20 -3.83 10.00
C LEU A 130 -2.35 -5.04 10.35
N ASN A 131 -2.95 -5.97 11.08
CA ASN A 131 -2.35 -7.25 11.41
C ASN A 131 -2.88 -8.31 10.46
N TYR A 132 -1.99 -9.10 9.88
CA TYR A 132 -2.30 -10.25 9.05
C TYR A 132 -1.59 -11.48 9.60
N ASP A 133 -2.28 -12.60 9.61
CA ASP A 133 -1.77 -13.85 10.16
C ASP A 133 -2.18 -14.99 9.22
N TRP A 134 -1.20 -15.73 8.72
CA TRP A 134 -1.38 -16.85 7.80
C TRP A 134 -0.61 -18.07 8.26
N SER A 135 -1.16 -19.24 7.98
CA SER A 135 -0.43 -20.50 7.97
C SER A 135 -0.09 -20.88 6.53
N VAL A 136 1.17 -21.26 6.31
CA VAL A 136 1.75 -21.56 5.00
C VAL A 136 2.42 -22.91 5.09
N ASN A 137 1.98 -23.86 4.25
CA ASN A 137 2.66 -25.11 4.08
C ASN A 137 3.65 -25.02 2.90
N VAL A 138 4.96 -25.13 3.18
CA VAL A 138 6.00 -24.87 2.18
C VAL A 138 6.06 -25.95 1.08
N GLU A 139 5.67 -27.18 1.40
CA GLU A 139 5.65 -28.32 0.47
C GLU A 139 4.40 -28.30 -0.44
N THR A 140 3.21 -28.25 0.15
CA THR A 140 1.93 -28.32 -0.59
C THR A 140 1.53 -27.00 -1.23
N SER A 141 2.03 -25.87 -0.73
CA SER A 141 1.58 -24.51 -1.08
C SER A 141 0.20 -24.13 -0.53
N ASP A 142 -0.33 -24.93 0.40
CA ASP A 142 -1.58 -24.58 1.06
C ASP A 142 -1.37 -23.36 1.97
N ILE A 143 -2.25 -22.37 1.81
CA ILE A 143 -2.23 -21.12 2.54
C ILE A 143 -3.60 -20.93 3.16
N SER A 144 -3.63 -20.56 4.44
CA SER A 144 -4.88 -20.20 5.12
C SER A 144 -4.68 -18.99 6.02
N GLY A 145 -5.72 -18.16 6.14
CA GLY A 145 -5.72 -17.04 7.07
C GLY A 145 -6.11 -17.47 8.48
N ASN A 146 -5.32 -17.09 9.48
CA ASN A 146 -5.59 -17.36 10.89
C ASN A 146 -6.43 -16.26 11.53
N ASN A 147 -6.35 -15.03 11.03
CA ASN A 147 -7.15 -13.89 11.47
C ASN A 147 -8.10 -13.37 10.37
N GLN A 148 -8.99 -12.43 10.71
CA GLN A 148 -9.99 -11.91 9.75
C GLN A 148 -9.34 -11.22 8.55
N ASN A 149 -8.31 -10.40 8.78
CA ASN A 149 -7.63 -9.67 7.71
C ASN A 149 -6.86 -10.61 6.78
N GLY A 150 -6.16 -11.59 7.34
CA GLY A 150 -5.42 -12.60 6.60
C GLY A 150 -6.35 -13.43 5.72
N LYS A 151 -7.48 -13.91 6.27
CA LYS A 151 -8.52 -14.59 5.49
C LYS A 151 -9.05 -13.69 4.38
N HIS A 152 -9.38 -12.45 4.71
CA HIS A 152 -9.92 -11.52 3.72
C HIS A 152 -8.95 -11.27 2.56
N ILE A 153 -7.64 -11.17 2.80
CA ILE A 153 -6.65 -11.01 1.73
C ILE A 153 -6.56 -12.26 0.85
N ILE A 154 -6.60 -13.47 1.43
CA ILE A 154 -6.62 -14.71 0.63
C ILE A 154 -7.89 -14.78 -0.20
N ASP A 155 -9.06 -14.54 0.41
CA ASP A 155 -10.35 -14.52 -0.30
C ASP A 155 -10.35 -13.47 -1.43
N LEU A 156 -9.74 -12.31 -1.21
CA LEU A 156 -9.62 -11.25 -2.21
C LEU A 156 -8.76 -11.72 -3.39
N VAL A 157 -7.60 -12.31 -3.10
CA VAL A 157 -6.68 -12.83 -4.11
C VAL A 157 -7.34 -13.94 -4.92
N ASP A 158 -7.99 -14.88 -4.26
CA ASP A 158 -8.71 -16.00 -4.89
C ASP A 158 -9.90 -15.52 -5.72
N PHE A 159 -10.57 -14.43 -5.32
CA PHE A 159 -11.70 -13.86 -6.07
C PHE A 159 -11.28 -13.20 -7.40
N TYR A 160 -10.07 -12.61 -7.45
CA TYR A 160 -9.56 -11.90 -8.62
C TYR A 160 -8.70 -12.77 -9.56
N ASP A 161 -8.54 -14.05 -9.25
CA ASP A 161 -7.85 -15.03 -10.07
C ASP A 161 -8.76 -15.70 -11.11
#